data_AF-A0A804QBE3-F1
#
_entry.id   AF-A0A804QBE3-F1
#
_cell.length_a   1.000
_cell.length_b   1.000
_cell.length_c   1.000
_cell.angle_alpha   90.00
_cell.angle_beta   90.00
_cell.angle_gamma   90.00
#
_symmetry.space_group_name_H-M   'P 1'
#
loop_
_entity.id
_entity.type
_entity.pdbx_description
1 polymer ?
#
loop_
_entity_poly.entity_id
_entity_poly.type
_entity_poly.pdbx_seq_one_letter_code
_entity_poly.pdbx_strand_id
1 'polypeptide(L)'
;MLDLQETSILNPLRVMIIGDMLYLIHVKGLAEHASPNARSQQGLAFVDLEKRCCNLLTTIEENDTVLELVSIQDQFTAKFPLDLSDVRPGITKQMSGNPQSTVVAECTDNHVEDRTLLVVDLSSFLENTQIALPSLNGWLLGYPVTYLFRNASSEAAIQNLSRQSLHIYRVYVCGSYRSAGERREEELMSFSVPCGASTKRDEEVWARSFIARMNEKLRRCSQVWASIRLEVEVFQSQSQVIVL
;
A
#
# COMPACT_ATOMS: atom_id res chain seq x y z
N MET A 1 -14.08 -4.41 27.95
CA MET A 1 -12.67 -4.67 28.34
C MET A 1 -12.19 -5.69 27.32
N LEU A 2 -11.42 -5.27 26.31
CA LEU A 2 -10.94 -6.18 25.26
C LEU A 2 -9.96 -7.19 25.88
N ASP A 3 -10.06 -8.46 25.49
CA ASP A 3 -9.20 -9.52 26.02
C ASP A 3 -7.72 -9.23 25.68
N LEU A 4 -6.78 -9.62 26.55
CA LEU A 4 -5.34 -9.38 26.37
C LEU A 4 -4.79 -9.92 25.02
N GLN A 5 -5.48 -10.92 24.46
CA GLN A 5 -5.16 -11.51 23.16
C GLN A 5 -5.67 -10.64 22.01
N GLU A 6 -6.80 -9.95 22.18
CA GLU A 6 -7.36 -9.03 21.18
C GLU A 6 -6.55 -7.72 21.09
N THR A 7 -6.03 -7.21 22.20
CA THR A 7 -5.18 -6.00 22.18
C THR A 7 -3.84 -6.25 21.48
N SER A 8 -3.35 -7.50 21.51
CA SER A 8 -2.09 -7.87 20.86
C SER A 8 -2.11 -7.72 19.33
N ILE A 9 -3.29 -7.78 18.70
CA ILE A 9 -3.44 -7.60 17.24
C ILE A 9 -3.19 -6.15 16.81
N LEU A 10 -3.34 -5.19 17.73
CA LEU A 10 -3.13 -3.77 17.48
C LEU A 10 -1.69 -3.35 17.78
N ASN A 11 -0.90 -4.21 18.45
CA ASN A 11 0.50 -3.94 18.78
C ASN A 11 1.36 -3.56 17.56
N PRO A 12 1.13 -4.05 16.33
CA PRO A 12 1.89 -3.62 15.16
C PRO A 12 1.41 -2.30 14.55
N LEU A 13 0.31 -1.72 15.03
CA LEU A 13 -0.24 -0.48 14.50
C LEU A 13 0.50 0.74 15.06
N ARG A 14 0.79 1.71 14.20
CA ARG A 14 1.41 2.98 14.54
C ARG A 14 0.72 4.12 13.80
N VAL A 15 0.72 5.30 14.39
CA VAL A 15 0.39 6.55 13.72
C VAL A 15 1.65 7.02 13.01
N MET A 16 1.58 7.33 11.72
CA MET A 16 2.67 7.88 10.95
C MET A 16 2.29 9.30 10.51
N ILE A 17 3.22 10.25 10.67
CA ILE A 17 3.06 11.64 10.28
C ILE A 17 3.97 11.89 9.07
N ILE A 18 3.41 12.47 8.01
CA ILE A 18 4.15 12.91 6.83
C ILE A 18 3.62 14.29 6.44
N GLY A 19 4.41 15.33 6.67
CA GLY A 19 3.96 16.70 6.45
C GLY A 19 2.77 17.01 7.35
N ASP A 20 1.64 17.39 6.77
CA ASP A 20 0.36 17.65 7.45
C ASP A 20 -0.58 16.43 7.50
N MET A 21 -0.16 15.27 6.99
CA MET A 21 -0.99 14.07 6.87
C MET A 21 -0.71 13.05 7.97
N LEU A 22 -1.78 12.37 8.42
CA LEU A 22 -1.77 11.33 9.45
C LEU A 22 -2.23 9.99 8.84
N TYR A 23 -1.44 8.94 9.04
CA TYR A 23 -1.75 7.58 8.59
C TYR A 23 -1.77 6.62 9.77
N LEU A 24 -2.70 5.68 9.77
CA LEU A 24 -2.61 4.51 10.63
C LEU A 24 -1.97 3.37 9.82
N ILE A 25 -0.76 2.98 10.21
CA ILE A 25 0.02 1.97 9.51
C ILE A 25 0.17 0.70 10.34
N HIS A 26 0.27 -0.44 9.66
CA HIS A 26 0.77 -1.67 10.25
C HIS A 26 2.25 -1.80 9.90
N VAL A 27 3.16 -1.73 10.88
CA VAL A 27 4.61 -1.63 10.64
C VAL A 27 5.12 -2.75 9.74
N LYS A 28 4.81 -4.01 10.06
CA LYS A 28 5.19 -5.16 9.23
C LYS A 28 4.59 -5.12 7.82
N GLY A 29 3.35 -4.66 7.68
CA GLY A 29 2.68 -4.56 6.39
C GLY A 29 3.28 -3.48 5.49
N LEU A 30 3.68 -2.34 6.09
CA LEU A 30 4.39 -1.28 5.38
C LEU A 30 5.81 -1.72 4.97
N ALA A 31 6.52 -2.41 5.86
CA ALA A 31 7.83 -2.98 5.58
C ALA A 31 7.77 -4.00 4.42
N GLU A 32 6.79 -4.91 4.45
CA GLU A 32 6.52 -5.84 3.34
C GLU A 32 6.22 -5.09 2.06
N HIS A 33 5.39 -4.05 2.11
CA HIS A 33 5.01 -3.26 0.95
C HIS A 33 6.17 -2.50 0.31
N ALA A 34 7.07 -1.92 1.11
CA ALA A 34 8.24 -1.18 0.65
C ALA A 34 9.39 -2.07 0.18
N SER A 35 9.41 -3.35 0.59
CA SER A 35 10.50 -4.26 0.28
C SER A 35 10.79 -4.40 -1.23
N PRO A 36 12.07 -4.53 -1.65
CA PRO A 36 12.44 -4.70 -3.06
C PRO A 36 11.71 -5.86 -3.75
N ASN A 37 11.57 -7.00 -3.05
CA ASN A 37 10.87 -8.16 -3.56
C ASN A 37 9.40 -7.85 -3.85
N ALA A 38 8.71 -7.17 -2.92
CA ALA A 38 7.32 -6.85 -3.11
C ALA A 38 7.12 -5.81 -4.23
N ARG A 39 8.00 -4.81 -4.36
CA ARG A 39 7.97 -3.86 -5.49
C ARG A 39 7.99 -4.57 -6.84
N SER A 40 8.88 -5.56 -6.99
CA SER A 40 8.97 -6.35 -8.23
C SER A 40 7.73 -7.20 -8.50
N GLN A 41 7.13 -7.80 -7.46
CA GLN A 41 5.98 -8.69 -7.58
C GLN A 41 4.64 -7.95 -7.71
N GLN A 42 4.53 -6.73 -7.17
CA GLN A 42 3.27 -5.99 -7.14
C GLN A 42 2.85 -5.46 -8.53
N GLY A 43 3.78 -5.41 -9.49
CA GLY A 43 3.51 -4.88 -10.83
C GLY A 43 2.99 -3.44 -10.77
N LEU A 44 3.58 -2.62 -9.88
CA LEU A 44 3.17 -1.22 -9.70
C LEU A 44 3.31 -0.47 -11.03
N ALA A 45 2.27 0.29 -11.37
CA ALA A 45 2.27 1.15 -12.53
C ALA A 45 2.32 2.61 -12.09
N PHE A 46 3.02 3.43 -12.87
CA PHE A 46 3.14 4.85 -12.62
C PHE A 46 2.60 5.64 -13.79
N VAL A 47 1.86 6.71 -13.52
CA VAL A 47 1.36 7.63 -14.54
C VAL A 47 2.03 8.98 -14.33
N ASP A 48 2.85 9.38 -15.28
CA ASP A 48 3.46 10.71 -15.29
C ASP A 48 2.39 11.77 -15.60
N LEU A 49 2.09 12.64 -14.64
CA LEU A 49 1.15 13.75 -14.81
C LEU A 49 1.83 15.06 -15.23
N GLU A 50 3.17 15.14 -15.23
CA GLU A 50 3.88 16.33 -15.71
C GLU A 50 3.73 16.47 -17.23
N LYS A 51 3.58 15.34 -17.92
CA LYS A 51 3.38 15.28 -19.37
C LYS A 51 1.88 15.24 -19.71
N ARG A 52 1.51 15.92 -20.81
CA ARG A 52 0.11 15.99 -21.29
C ARG A 52 -0.47 14.63 -21.70
N CYS A 53 0.36 13.75 -22.26
CA CYS A 53 -0.05 12.38 -22.57
C CYS A 53 0.30 11.51 -21.37
N CYS A 54 -0.73 11.05 -20.64
CA CYS A 54 -0.56 10.12 -19.53
C CYS A 54 -0.03 8.79 -20.07
N ASN A 55 1.28 8.63 -20.03
CA ASN A 55 1.93 7.38 -20.38
C ASN A 55 2.16 6.58 -19.10
N LEU A 56 1.81 5.30 -19.16
CA LEU A 56 2.15 4.35 -18.11
C LEU A 56 3.65 4.08 -18.20
N LEU A 57 4.39 4.48 -17.18
CA LEU A 57 5.83 4.28 -17.12
C LEU A 57 6.10 2.81 -16.82
N THR A 58 6.69 2.12 -17.78
CA THR A 58 7.08 0.70 -17.66
C THR A 58 8.58 0.52 -17.42
N THR A 59 9.39 1.56 -17.64
CA THR A 59 10.84 1.54 -17.48
C THR A 59 11.23 2.62 -16.47
N ILE A 60 11.73 2.18 -15.32
CA ILE A 60 12.13 3.02 -14.16
C ILE A 60 13.30 3.96 -14.52
N GLU A 61 14.02 3.69 -15.62
CA GLU A 61 15.32 4.30 -15.92
C GLU A 61 15.28 5.69 -16.58
N GLU A 62 14.13 6.15 -17.11
CA GLU A 62 14.06 7.43 -17.86
C GLU A 62 13.24 8.53 -17.16
N ASN A 63 12.84 8.35 -15.89
CA ASN A 63 12.03 9.33 -15.17
C ASN A 63 12.60 9.64 -13.78
N ASP A 64 13.18 10.83 -13.62
CA ASP A 64 13.74 11.30 -12.35
C ASP A 64 12.75 11.22 -11.17
N THR A 65 11.46 11.49 -11.41
CA THR A 65 10.42 11.44 -10.36
C THR A 65 10.18 9.99 -9.90
N VAL A 66 10.31 9.01 -10.80
CA VAL A 66 10.28 7.59 -10.43
C VAL A 66 11.53 7.24 -9.61
N LEU A 67 12.72 7.69 -10.02
CA LEU A 67 13.97 7.43 -9.28
C LEU A 67 13.92 8.02 -7.87
N GLU A 68 13.38 9.23 -7.73
CA GLU A 68 13.17 9.86 -6.44
C GLU A 68 12.18 9.06 -5.57
N LEU A 69 11.05 8.61 -6.13
CA LEU A 69 10.12 7.74 -5.39
C LEU A 69 10.79 6.44 -4.94
N VAL A 70 11.60 5.81 -5.79
CA VAL A 70 12.35 4.59 -5.45
C VAL A 70 13.32 4.85 -4.30
N SER A 71 14.03 5.98 -4.32
CA SER A 71 14.91 6.40 -3.22
C SER A 71 14.13 6.58 -1.91
N ILE A 72 12.94 7.18 -1.95
CA ILE A 72 12.07 7.30 -0.77
C ILE A 72 11.66 5.91 -0.29
N GLN A 73 11.24 5.00 -1.18
CA GLN A 73 10.88 3.62 -0.81
C GLN A 73 12.03 2.86 -0.14
N ASP A 74 13.26 3.09 -0.58
CA ASP A 74 14.45 2.50 0.02
C ASP A 74 14.70 3.05 1.44
N GLN A 75 14.50 4.35 1.64
CA GLN A 75 14.56 4.96 2.98
C GLN A 75 13.47 4.41 3.91
N PHE A 76 12.25 4.20 3.42
CA PHE A 76 11.18 3.53 4.17
C PHE A 76 11.57 2.11 4.56
N THR A 77 12.16 1.35 3.62
CA THR A 77 12.63 -0.01 3.88
C THR A 77 13.71 -0.03 4.96
N ALA A 78 14.63 0.94 4.96
CA ALA A 78 15.67 1.05 5.97
C ALA A 78 15.10 1.39 7.37
N LYS A 79 14.05 2.22 7.44
CA LYS A 79 13.40 2.60 8.71
C LYS A 79 12.50 1.50 9.28
N PHE A 80 11.96 0.64 8.43
CA PHE A 80 11.12 -0.49 8.81
C PHE A 80 11.71 -1.80 8.28
N PRO A 81 12.83 -2.28 8.86
CA PRO A 81 13.46 -3.52 8.41
C PRO A 81 12.53 -4.71 8.64
N LEU A 82 12.53 -5.65 7.69
CA LEU A 82 11.87 -6.95 7.85
C LEU A 82 12.82 -7.90 8.57
N ASP A 83 12.44 -8.37 9.75
CA ASP A 83 13.07 -9.55 10.36
C ASP A 83 12.74 -10.79 9.53
N LEU A 84 13.65 -11.15 8.63
CA LEU A 84 13.53 -12.33 7.75
C LEU A 84 13.56 -13.65 8.54
N SER A 85 13.83 -13.62 9.84
CA SER A 85 13.74 -14.77 10.75
C SER A 85 12.33 -15.34 10.91
N ASP A 86 11.29 -14.58 10.58
CA ASP A 86 9.89 -15.04 10.60
C ASP A 86 9.44 -15.71 9.28
N VAL A 87 10.26 -15.66 8.22
CA VAL A 87 9.91 -16.26 6.92
C VAL A 87 10.58 -17.63 6.82
N ARG A 88 10.13 -18.58 7.65
CA ARG A 88 10.40 -20.00 7.37
C ARG A 88 9.29 -20.56 6.49
N PRO A 89 9.59 -21.07 5.29
CA PRO A 89 8.58 -21.73 4.47
C PRO A 89 8.31 -23.13 5.02
N GLY A 90 7.07 -23.38 5.44
CA GLY A 90 6.47 -24.71 5.47
C GLY A 90 6.63 -25.58 6.72
N ILE A 91 5.46 -26.03 7.20
CA ILE A 91 5.14 -27.35 7.77
C ILE A 91 5.36 -27.58 9.29
N THR A 92 4.24 -28.03 9.91
CA THR A 92 4.03 -28.85 11.13
C THR A 92 3.79 -28.24 12.52
N LYS A 93 2.51 -28.41 12.92
CA LYS A 93 1.96 -29.05 14.15
C LYS A 93 1.92 -28.29 15.49
N GLN A 94 0.73 -28.41 16.08
CA GLN A 94 0.31 -28.00 17.42
C GLN A 94 1.01 -28.78 18.56
N MET A 95 1.08 -28.09 19.70
CA MET A 95 1.05 -28.54 21.11
C MET A 95 2.11 -29.52 21.63
N SER A 96 2.88 -29.08 22.63
CA SER A 96 2.91 -29.64 24.01
C SER A 96 4.29 -29.48 24.70
N GLY A 97 4.29 -29.03 25.96
CA GLY A 97 5.21 -29.53 26.99
C GLY A 97 6.48 -28.70 27.30
N ASN A 98 6.57 -28.24 28.54
CA ASN A 98 7.61 -27.40 29.17
C ASN A 98 8.82 -28.27 29.70
N PRO A 99 9.81 -27.76 30.47
CA PRO A 99 11.07 -27.11 30.04
C PRO A 99 12.36 -27.75 30.64
N GLN A 100 13.57 -27.53 30.07
CA GLN A 100 14.83 -27.53 30.85
C GLN A 100 16.06 -26.95 30.10
N SER A 101 16.66 -25.91 30.69
CA SER A 101 18.10 -25.59 30.96
C SER A 101 19.18 -26.19 30.02
N THR A 102 20.26 -25.54 29.60
CA THR A 102 21.01 -24.32 29.97
C THR A 102 22.04 -24.09 28.84
N VAL A 103 22.45 -22.85 28.57
CA VAL A 103 23.85 -22.37 28.60
C VAL A 103 23.88 -20.95 28.01
N VAL A 104 24.52 -20.09 28.78
CA VAL A 104 24.66 -18.65 28.67
C VAL A 104 25.52 -18.28 27.47
N ALA A 105 25.01 -17.42 26.60
CA ALA A 105 25.80 -16.46 25.83
C ALA A 105 25.12 -15.10 26.02
N GLU A 106 25.74 -14.26 26.85
CA GLU A 106 25.36 -12.87 27.04
C GLU A 106 25.48 -12.13 25.69
N CYS A 107 24.36 -11.95 25.00
CA CYS A 107 24.18 -10.81 24.13
C CYS A 107 23.52 -9.72 24.96
N THR A 108 24.35 -8.92 25.62
CA THR A 108 23.99 -7.55 25.97
C THR A 108 23.77 -6.80 24.67
N ASP A 109 22.53 -6.79 24.19
CA ASP A 109 22.06 -5.74 23.31
C ASP A 109 20.80 -5.11 23.89
N ASN A 110 20.91 -3.81 24.10
CA ASN A 110 19.99 -3.01 24.88
C ASN A 110 18.70 -2.74 24.07
N HIS A 111 17.78 -3.69 23.98
CA HIS A 111 16.43 -3.42 23.47
C HIS A 111 15.45 -3.20 24.63
N VAL A 112 15.60 -2.06 25.32
CA VAL A 112 14.63 -1.58 26.33
C VAL A 112 13.98 -0.25 25.92
N GLU A 113 14.05 0.15 24.64
CA GLU A 113 13.41 1.40 24.16
C GLU A 113 12.25 1.26 23.17
N ASP A 114 11.88 0.06 22.68
CA ASP A 114 10.89 -0.06 21.59
C ASP A 114 9.44 -0.30 22.04
N ARG A 115 9.03 0.34 23.15
CA ARG A 115 7.62 0.35 23.61
C ARG A 115 6.93 1.71 23.52
N THR A 116 7.57 2.74 22.96
CA THR A 116 7.23 4.11 23.36
C THR A 116 6.97 5.13 22.25
N LEU A 117 7.02 4.76 20.98
CA LEU A 117 6.55 5.67 19.93
C LEU A 117 5.39 5.04 19.16
N LEU A 118 4.17 5.29 19.67
CA LEU A 118 2.94 5.11 18.90
C LEU A 118 2.94 5.97 17.63
N VAL A 119 3.74 7.04 17.60
CA VAL A 119 3.83 8.02 16.52
C VAL A 119 5.20 7.95 15.85
N VAL A 120 5.21 7.76 14.53
CA VAL A 120 6.41 7.79 13.69
C VAL A 120 6.34 9.03 12.80
N ASP A 121 7.16 10.02 13.10
CA ASP A 121 7.29 11.21 12.25
C ASP A 121 8.32 10.97 11.14
N LEU A 122 7.87 11.16 9.90
CA LEU A 122 8.65 11.06 8.66
C LEU A 122 8.67 12.38 7.89
N SER A 123 8.22 13.50 8.48
CA SER A 123 8.17 14.79 7.77
C SER A 123 9.54 15.20 7.22
N SER A 124 10.61 14.92 7.97
CA SER A 124 11.99 15.16 7.55
C SER A 124 12.45 14.30 6.36
N PHE A 125 11.80 13.15 6.10
CA PHE A 125 12.10 12.33 4.92
C PHE A 125 11.71 13.05 3.64
N LEU A 126 10.71 13.94 3.70
CA LEU A 126 10.19 14.66 2.54
C LEU A 126 10.67 16.10 2.42
N GLU A 127 11.30 16.67 3.45
CA GLU A 127 11.77 18.06 3.45
C GLU A 127 12.64 18.43 2.23
N ASN A 128 13.41 17.48 1.72
CA ASN A 128 14.30 17.68 0.58
C ASN A 128 13.80 17.04 -0.73
N THR A 129 12.58 16.51 -0.72
CA THR A 129 12.02 15.81 -1.88
C THR A 129 11.25 16.77 -2.78
N GLN A 130 11.40 16.58 -4.08
CA GLN A 130 10.65 17.30 -5.11
C GLN A 130 9.35 16.60 -5.46
N ILE A 131 9.19 15.33 -5.11
CA ILE A 131 7.96 14.58 -5.33
C ILE A 131 6.78 15.24 -4.61
N ALA A 132 5.64 15.33 -5.28
CA ALA A 132 4.43 15.85 -4.65
C ALA A 132 3.84 14.82 -3.68
N LEU A 133 3.36 15.31 -2.52
CA LEU A 133 2.73 14.46 -1.50
C LEU A 133 1.58 13.59 -2.05
N PRO A 134 0.69 14.08 -2.96
CA PRO A 134 -0.32 13.21 -3.57
C PRO A 134 0.26 12.01 -4.33
N SER A 135 1.46 12.16 -4.92
CA SER A 135 2.15 11.05 -5.58
C SER A 135 2.60 10.00 -4.57
N LEU A 136 3.13 10.43 -3.42
CA LEU A 136 3.49 9.52 -2.34
C LEU A 136 2.27 8.82 -1.73
N ASN A 137 1.16 9.55 -1.58
CA ASN A 137 -0.08 9.02 -1.01
C ASN A 137 -0.62 7.84 -1.80
N GLY A 138 -0.58 7.91 -3.14
CA GLY A 138 -1.02 6.79 -3.98
C GLY A 138 -0.26 5.50 -3.65
N TRP A 139 1.06 5.60 -3.51
CA TRP A 139 1.88 4.48 -3.11
C TRP A 139 1.60 4.02 -1.66
N LEU A 140 1.57 4.94 -0.68
CA LEU A 140 1.34 4.61 0.73
C LEU A 140 -0.01 3.93 1.00
N LEU A 141 -1.04 4.31 0.26
CA LEU A 141 -2.37 3.70 0.34
C LEU A 141 -2.44 2.33 -0.37
N GLY A 142 -1.35 1.91 -1.01
CA GLY A 142 -1.23 0.62 -1.69
C GLY A 142 -1.95 0.57 -3.03
N TYR A 143 -2.17 1.71 -3.69
CA TYR A 143 -2.78 1.74 -5.02
C TYR A 143 -1.85 1.10 -6.05
N PRO A 144 -2.40 0.25 -6.95
CA PRO A 144 -1.59 -0.41 -7.96
C PRO A 144 -1.14 0.54 -9.07
N VAL A 145 -1.81 1.69 -9.22
CA VAL A 145 -1.45 2.76 -10.13
C VAL A 145 -1.24 4.03 -9.32
N THR A 146 -0.05 4.63 -9.42
CA THR A 146 0.29 5.86 -8.70
C THR A 146 0.56 6.99 -9.68
N TYR A 147 -0.05 8.14 -9.44
CA TYR A 147 0.22 9.37 -10.21
C TYR A 147 1.52 9.99 -9.73
N LEU A 148 2.42 10.33 -10.66
CA LEU A 148 3.71 10.92 -10.36
C LEU A 148 3.80 12.32 -10.93
N PHE A 149 4.16 13.26 -10.07
CA PHE A 149 4.51 14.62 -10.42
C PHE A 149 5.26 15.28 -9.27
N ARG A 150 6.08 16.28 -9.61
CA ARG A 150 6.80 17.12 -8.67
C ARG A 150 5.95 18.25 -8.13
N ASN A 151 6.31 18.76 -6.96
CA ASN A 151 5.68 19.93 -6.31
C ASN A 151 5.61 21.14 -7.26
N ALA A 152 6.69 21.40 -8.00
CA ALA A 152 6.78 22.48 -8.98
C ALA A 152 5.80 22.33 -10.17
N SER A 153 5.25 21.14 -10.40
CA SER A 153 4.37 20.82 -11.52
C SER A 153 2.93 20.50 -11.08
N SER A 154 2.57 20.77 -9.83
CA SER A 154 1.25 20.48 -9.25
C SER A 154 0.08 21.04 -10.07
N GLU A 155 0.14 22.33 -10.46
CA GLU A 155 -0.91 22.95 -11.27
C GLU A 155 -1.05 22.27 -12.64
N ALA A 156 0.08 22.01 -13.31
CA ALA A 156 0.09 21.34 -14.61
C ALA A 156 -0.46 19.91 -14.49
N ALA A 157 -0.11 19.17 -13.43
CA ALA A 157 -0.60 17.83 -13.16
C ALA A 157 -2.13 17.80 -12.96
N ILE A 158 -2.67 18.73 -12.18
CA ILE A 158 -4.13 18.88 -11.97
C ILE A 158 -4.84 19.20 -13.30
N GLN A 159 -4.29 20.14 -14.07
CA GLN A 159 -4.85 20.49 -15.38
C GLN A 159 -4.78 19.32 -16.37
N ASN A 160 -3.69 18.55 -16.36
CA ASN A 160 -3.52 17.40 -17.22
C ASN A 160 -4.51 16.28 -16.86
N LEU A 161 -4.72 16.00 -15.57
CA LEU A 161 -5.65 14.97 -15.11
C LEU A 161 -7.12 15.35 -15.36
N SER A 162 -7.51 16.58 -15.06
CA SER A 162 -8.91 17.04 -15.19
C SER A 162 -9.46 16.98 -16.62
N ARG A 163 -8.57 17.03 -17.62
CA ARG A 163 -8.91 16.92 -19.04
C ARG A 163 -9.07 15.48 -19.53
N GLN A 164 -8.80 14.48 -18.70
CA GLN A 164 -8.88 13.07 -19.10
C GLN A 164 -10.17 12.43 -18.66
N SER A 165 -10.69 11.56 -19.52
CA SER A 165 -11.66 10.57 -19.06
C SER A 165 -10.94 9.55 -18.19
N LEU A 166 -11.63 9.05 -17.16
CA LEU A 166 -11.06 8.18 -16.15
C LEU A 166 -11.79 6.84 -16.14
N HIS A 167 -11.04 5.76 -16.02
CA HIS A 167 -11.55 4.49 -15.54
C HIS A 167 -11.58 4.54 -14.01
N ILE A 168 -12.75 4.36 -13.41
CA ILE A 168 -12.95 4.28 -11.97
C ILE A 168 -12.99 2.81 -11.59
N TYR A 169 -11.94 2.37 -10.92
CA TYR A 169 -11.81 1.03 -10.38
C TYR A 169 -12.41 1.00 -8.98
N ARG A 170 -13.43 0.17 -8.77
CA ARG A 170 -14.04 -0.04 -7.45
C ARG A 170 -13.78 -1.46 -6.98
N VAL A 171 -13.27 -1.57 -5.76
CA VAL A 171 -12.96 -2.84 -5.12
C VAL A 171 -14.02 -3.12 -4.08
N TYR A 172 -14.80 -4.16 -4.31
CA TYR A 172 -15.86 -4.61 -3.41
C TYR A 172 -15.39 -5.83 -2.61
N VAL A 173 -15.75 -5.88 -1.33
CA VAL A 173 -15.49 -7.02 -0.45
C VAL A 173 -16.79 -7.53 0.15
N CYS A 174 -16.83 -8.83 0.46
CA CYS A 174 -17.95 -9.45 1.15
C CYS A 174 -17.46 -10.08 2.45
N GLY A 175 -18.20 -9.86 3.55
CA GLY A 175 -17.91 -10.46 4.85
C GLY A 175 -18.32 -11.94 4.93
N SER A 176 -17.60 -12.73 5.73
CA SER A 176 -17.88 -14.15 5.99
C SER A 176 -18.97 -14.41 7.04
N TYR A 177 -19.51 -13.36 7.67
CA TYR A 177 -20.45 -13.48 8.78
C TYR A 177 -21.73 -14.22 8.36
N ARG A 178 -22.06 -15.27 9.13
CA ARG A 178 -23.20 -16.17 8.91
C ARG A 178 -24.46 -15.58 9.52
N SER A 179 -25.23 -14.82 8.73
CA SER A 179 -26.67 -14.72 8.91
C SER A 179 -27.33 -14.76 7.53
N ALA A 180 -28.41 -15.53 7.42
CA ALA A 180 -29.00 -15.98 6.16
C ALA A 180 -29.82 -14.90 5.42
N GLY A 181 -29.50 -13.62 5.58
CA GLY A 181 -30.20 -12.52 4.94
C GLY A 181 -29.21 -11.45 4.50
N GLU A 182 -28.81 -11.53 3.22
CA GLU A 182 -27.95 -10.60 2.50
C GLU A 182 -26.50 -10.51 2.99
N ARG A 183 -25.66 -11.38 2.44
CA ARG A 183 -24.26 -11.03 2.19
C ARG A 183 -24.24 -9.74 1.36
N ARG A 184 -23.94 -8.61 1.99
CA ARG A 184 -23.79 -7.33 1.31
C ARG A 184 -22.33 -7.17 0.89
N GLU A 185 -22.15 -6.77 -0.36
CA GLU A 185 -20.86 -6.27 -0.83
C GLU A 185 -20.70 -4.82 -0.34
N GLU A 186 -19.53 -4.52 0.21
CA GLU A 186 -19.15 -3.19 0.65
C GLU A 186 -17.98 -2.71 -0.21
N GLU A 187 -17.99 -1.43 -0.60
CA GLU A 187 -16.86 -0.83 -1.30
C GLU A 187 -15.70 -0.65 -0.32
N LEU A 188 -14.61 -1.38 -0.53
CA LEU A 188 -13.40 -1.29 0.27
C LEU A 188 -12.59 -0.05 -0.11
N MET A 189 -12.46 0.19 -1.41
CA MET A 189 -11.73 1.32 -1.97
C MET A 189 -12.11 1.56 -3.42
N SER A 190 -11.90 2.78 -3.87
CA SER A 190 -11.91 3.13 -5.29
C SER A 190 -10.74 4.01 -5.65
N PHE A 191 -10.30 3.87 -6.91
CA PHE A 191 -9.23 4.68 -7.48
C PHE A 191 -9.47 4.91 -8.96
N SER A 192 -8.91 5.99 -9.49
CA SER A 192 -9.06 6.37 -10.89
C SER A 192 -7.78 6.11 -11.67
N VAL A 193 -7.92 5.80 -12.95
CA VAL A 193 -6.81 5.72 -13.90
C VAL A 193 -7.23 6.41 -15.19
N PRO A 194 -6.41 7.26 -15.81
CA PRO A 194 -6.79 7.85 -17.09
C PRO A 194 -7.02 6.80 -18.16
N CYS A 195 -8.09 6.93 -18.95
CA CYS A 195 -8.46 5.94 -19.95
C CYS A 195 -7.35 5.68 -20.98
N GLY A 196 -6.52 6.69 -21.28
CA GLY A 196 -5.36 6.53 -22.16
C GLY A 196 -4.27 5.61 -21.59
N ALA A 197 -4.17 5.51 -20.26
CA ALA A 197 -3.21 4.67 -19.56
C ALA A 197 -3.77 3.30 -19.15
N SER A 198 -5.09 3.10 -19.22
CA SER A 198 -5.78 1.84 -18.92
C SER A 198 -6.58 1.40 -20.14
N THR A 199 -5.94 0.66 -21.04
CA THR A 199 -6.56 0.26 -22.32
C THR A 199 -7.28 -1.08 -22.21
N LYS A 200 -6.76 -1.98 -21.37
CA LYS A 200 -7.26 -3.34 -21.17
C LYS A 200 -8.05 -3.50 -19.86
N ARG A 201 -8.27 -2.42 -19.12
CA ARG A 201 -9.10 -2.37 -17.90
C ARG A 201 -8.70 -3.39 -16.83
N ASP A 202 -9.52 -4.41 -16.60
CA ASP A 202 -9.31 -5.50 -15.64
C ASP A 202 -8.36 -6.60 -16.17
N GLU A 203 -8.06 -6.58 -17.47
CA GLU A 203 -7.05 -7.46 -18.08
C GLU A 203 -5.63 -6.92 -17.99
N GLU A 204 -5.44 -5.69 -17.47
CA GLU A 204 -4.13 -5.11 -17.24
C GLU A 204 -3.31 -5.96 -16.26
N VAL A 205 -2.00 -6.06 -16.50
CA VAL A 205 -1.09 -6.89 -15.68
C VAL A 205 -1.10 -6.42 -14.23
N TRP A 206 -1.09 -5.09 -14.00
CA TRP A 206 -1.16 -4.51 -12.67
C TRP A 206 -2.51 -4.80 -11.98
N ALA A 207 -3.62 -4.80 -12.73
CA ALA A 207 -4.96 -5.03 -12.18
C ALA A 207 -5.14 -6.50 -11.75
N ARG A 208 -4.70 -7.43 -12.60
CA ARG A 208 -4.69 -8.87 -12.28
C ARG A 208 -3.78 -9.18 -11.10
N SER A 209 -2.58 -8.59 -11.06
CA SER A 209 -1.63 -8.77 -9.96
C SER A 209 -2.17 -8.21 -8.64
N PHE A 210 -2.85 -7.06 -8.69
CA PHE A 210 -3.53 -6.45 -7.56
C PHE A 210 -4.61 -7.39 -6.98
N ILE A 211 -5.53 -7.89 -7.82
CA ILE A 211 -6.61 -8.77 -7.36
C ILE A 211 -6.09 -10.12 -6.88
N ALA A 212 -5.09 -10.71 -7.55
CA ALA A 212 -4.47 -11.94 -7.08
C ALA A 212 -3.84 -11.77 -5.68
N ARG A 213 -3.14 -10.66 -5.44
CA ARG A 213 -2.55 -10.33 -4.14
C ARG A 213 -3.61 -10.12 -3.07
N MET A 214 -4.68 -9.38 -3.38
CA MET A 214 -5.78 -9.15 -2.44
C MET A 214 -6.51 -10.46 -2.09
N ASN A 215 -6.71 -11.36 -3.06
CA ASN A 215 -7.25 -12.69 -2.80
C ASN A 215 -6.35 -13.52 -1.88
N GLU A 216 -5.03 -13.48 -2.05
CA GLU A 216 -4.12 -14.20 -1.14
C GLU A 216 -4.15 -13.60 0.28
N LYS A 217 -4.24 -12.28 0.42
CA LYS A 217 -4.46 -11.64 1.73
C LYS A 217 -5.79 -12.07 2.34
N LEU A 218 -6.85 -12.11 1.54
CA LEU A 218 -8.19 -12.54 1.96
C LEU A 218 -8.19 -14.00 2.43
N ARG A 219 -7.47 -14.89 1.73
CA ARG A 219 -7.33 -16.31 2.11
C ARG A 219 -6.72 -16.49 3.50
N ARG A 220 -5.83 -15.59 3.92
CA ARG A 220 -5.24 -15.58 5.28
C ARG A 220 -6.21 -15.07 6.36
N CYS A 221 -7.29 -14.41 5.94
CA CYS A 221 -8.30 -13.81 6.81
C CYS A 221 -9.72 -14.29 6.45
N SER A 222 -9.87 -15.54 5.98
CA SER A 222 -11.15 -16.08 5.48
C SER A 222 -12.26 -16.13 6.53
N GLN A 223 -11.90 -16.02 7.81
CA GLN A 223 -12.83 -15.89 8.92
C GLN A 223 -13.59 -14.55 8.93
N VAL A 224 -12.99 -13.50 8.35
CA VAL A 224 -13.60 -12.16 8.26
C VAL A 224 -14.19 -11.91 6.88
N TRP A 225 -13.44 -12.27 5.83
CA TRP A 225 -13.74 -11.91 4.45
C TRP A 225 -13.98 -13.16 3.60
N ALA A 226 -15.00 -13.13 2.75
CA ALA A 226 -15.43 -14.25 1.92
C ALA A 226 -14.96 -14.12 0.46
N SER A 227 -15.08 -12.93 -0.11
CA SER A 227 -14.74 -12.68 -1.52
C SER A 227 -14.37 -11.22 -1.75
N ILE A 228 -13.68 -10.99 -2.86
CA ILE A 228 -13.36 -9.66 -3.39
C ILE A 228 -13.73 -9.61 -4.88
N ARG A 229 -14.22 -8.46 -5.34
CA ARG A 229 -14.60 -8.20 -6.73
C ARG A 229 -14.04 -6.86 -7.17
N LEU A 230 -13.58 -6.78 -8.41
CA LEU A 230 -13.17 -5.53 -9.05
C LEU A 230 -14.20 -5.15 -10.10
N GLU A 231 -14.61 -3.90 -10.10
CA GLU A 231 -15.47 -3.31 -11.11
C GLU A 231 -14.78 -2.09 -11.73
N VAL A 232 -14.99 -1.88 -13.02
CA VAL A 232 -14.40 -0.76 -13.76
C VAL A 232 -15.50 0.02 -14.45
N GLU A 233 -15.74 1.24 -14.00
CA GLU A 233 -16.65 2.19 -14.62
C GLU A 233 -15.88 3.22 -15.44
N VAL A 234 -16.54 3.83 -16.43
CA VAL A 234 -15.95 4.91 -17.22
C VAL A 234 -16.58 6.23 -16.82
N PHE A 235 -15.76 7.16 -16.34
CA PHE A 235 -16.12 8.55 -16.16
C PHE A 235 -15.62 9.37 -17.35
N GLN A 236 -16.55 9.93 -18.12
CA GLN A 236 -16.22 10.82 -19.24
C GLN A 236 -15.98 12.23 -18.72
N SER A 237 -14.83 12.82 -19.06
CA SER A 237 -14.58 14.23 -18.71
C SER A 237 -15.52 15.13 -19.50
N GLN A 238 -16.45 15.79 -18.79
CA GLN A 238 -17.28 16.86 -19.35
C GLN A 238 -16.64 18.22 -19.04
N SER A 239 -15.37 18.44 -19.39
CA SER A 239 -14.69 19.76 -19.32
C SER A 239 -14.79 20.53 -17.99
N GLN A 240 -15.19 19.91 -16.87
CA GLN A 240 -15.27 20.55 -15.57
C GLN A 240 -14.28 19.89 -14.61
N VAL A 241 -13.50 20.76 -13.98
CA VAL A 241 -12.33 20.49 -13.14
C VAL A 241 -12.62 19.42 -12.09
N ILE A 242 -11.82 18.35 -12.09
CA ILE A 242 -11.73 17.40 -10.98
C ILE A 242 -10.83 18.06 -9.92
N VAL A 243 -11.36 18.25 -8.70
CA VAL A 243 -10.55 18.62 -7.53
C VAL A 243 -10.00 17.32 -6.95
N LEU A 244 -8.67 17.20 -6.93
CA LEU A 244 -7.93 16.11 -6.27
C LEU A 244 -7.96 16.28 -4.75
#